data_AF-A0A8J6V8X9-F1
#
_entry.id   AF-A0A8J6V8X9-F1
#
_cell.length_a   1.000
_cell.length_b   1.000
_cell.length_c   1.000
_cell.angle_alpha   90.00
_cell.angle_beta   90.00
_cell.angle_gamma   90.00
#
_symmetry.space_group_name_H-M   'P 1'
#
loop_
_entity.id
_entity.type
_entity.pdbx_description
1 polymer ?
#
loop_
_entity_poly.entity_id
_entity_poly.type
_entity_poly.pdbx_seq_one_letter_code
_entity_poly.pdbx_strand_id
1 'polypeptide(L)'
;MNLEVLGWNSFFAKNFNSYLQQEYTLGRVAIEQKNTYLLYTEFGEQRAEVTGKMRHQAGGRADFPAVGDWVVISLLNGEERAIIHEILPRKSKFSRKTVGAITDEQIIGTNIDTVFLVSGLDGDFNVRRIERYLILVWESGANPVIILNKADLCDRVEERRVEIEAIAPGVEIIILSAIAQLGLEALTPYLSTGQTVALIGSSGVGKSTITNQLVGEDIQAVQSVRLGDSRGRHTTTHRELIILPSGGLLIDTPGMREIQIWAGNEGLQSTFSDIETIAKLCRFRDCQHEKEPGCAVQQAIFEGTLDKQRFHNYQKLEQEVAYLSRKQDKKAQLVEKEKWKKIHKALRKNPKR
;
A
#
# COMPACT_ATOMS: atom_id res chain seq x y z
N MET A 1 3.75 4.65 -24.82
CA MET A 1 3.80 3.33 -24.14
C MET A 1 2.42 2.67 -24.24
N ASN A 2 2.29 1.35 -24.11
CA ASN A 2 0.95 0.74 -24.08
C ASN A 2 0.32 0.94 -22.68
N LEU A 3 -0.89 1.50 -22.61
CA LEU A 3 -1.59 1.75 -21.34
C LEU A 3 -1.91 0.45 -20.57
N GLU A 4 -2.13 -0.67 -21.26
CA GLU A 4 -2.36 -1.97 -20.63
C GLU A 4 -1.11 -2.46 -19.89
N VAL A 5 0.09 -2.23 -20.45
CA VAL A 5 1.37 -2.49 -19.77
C VAL A 5 1.50 -1.62 -18.52
N LEU A 6 0.97 -0.40 -18.57
CA LEU A 6 0.88 0.49 -17.42
C LEU A 6 -0.26 0.12 -16.46
N GLY A 7 -0.99 -0.98 -16.64
CA GLY A 7 -2.05 -1.45 -15.74
C GLY A 7 -3.43 -0.82 -15.96
N TRP A 8 -3.66 -0.24 -17.13
CA TRP A 8 -5.00 0.25 -17.52
C TRP A 8 -5.97 -0.92 -17.69
N ASN A 9 -7.20 -0.77 -17.21
CA ASN A 9 -8.22 -1.82 -17.27
C ASN A 9 -9.64 -1.21 -17.16
N SER A 10 -10.66 -2.08 -17.23
CA SER A 10 -12.07 -1.70 -17.25
C SER A 10 -12.52 -0.83 -16.07
N PHE A 11 -11.93 -1.01 -14.88
CA PHE A 11 -12.23 -0.17 -13.72
C PHE A 11 -11.86 1.29 -13.99
N PHE A 12 -10.64 1.54 -14.49
CA PHE A 12 -10.21 2.91 -14.79
C PHE A 12 -10.93 3.47 -16.01
N ALA A 13 -11.15 2.65 -17.04
CA ALA A 13 -11.91 3.04 -18.23
C ALA A 13 -13.31 3.55 -17.88
N LYS A 14 -14.04 2.83 -17.00
CA LYS A 14 -15.37 3.26 -16.52
C LYS A 14 -15.33 4.62 -15.84
N ASN A 15 -14.30 4.89 -15.05
CA ASN A 15 -14.13 6.17 -14.34
C ASN A 15 -13.63 7.30 -15.24
N PHE A 16 -13.07 6.99 -16.41
CA PHE A 16 -12.62 7.99 -17.37
C PHE A 16 -13.71 8.44 -18.36
N ASN A 17 -14.82 7.70 -18.49
CA ASN A 17 -15.85 7.96 -19.50
C ASN A 17 -16.38 9.41 -19.53
N SER A 18 -16.45 10.09 -18.39
CA SER A 18 -16.90 11.49 -18.30
C SER A 18 -15.93 12.50 -18.94
N TYR A 19 -14.70 12.09 -19.22
CA TYR A 19 -13.63 12.94 -19.76
C TYR A 19 -13.39 12.71 -21.26
N LEU A 20 -13.99 11.67 -21.86
CA LEU A 20 -13.81 11.31 -23.27
C LEU A 20 -14.24 12.41 -24.27
N GLN A 21 -15.12 13.32 -23.86
CA GLN A 21 -15.62 14.41 -24.72
C GLN A 21 -14.74 15.66 -24.69
N GLN A 22 -13.63 15.64 -23.96
CA GLN A 22 -12.68 16.74 -23.81
C GLN A 22 -11.33 16.29 -24.38
N GLU A 23 -10.45 17.22 -24.79
CA GLU A 23 -9.09 16.92 -25.29
C GLU A 23 -8.15 16.44 -24.16
N TYR A 24 -8.63 15.51 -23.34
CA TYR A 24 -7.90 14.90 -22.25
C TYR A 24 -7.40 13.52 -22.65
N THR A 25 -6.23 13.20 -22.12
CA THR A 25 -5.66 11.86 -22.12
C THR A 25 -5.33 11.47 -20.68
N LEU A 26 -4.58 10.38 -20.52
CA LEU A 26 -4.30 9.73 -19.27
C LEU A 26 -2.79 9.68 -19.03
N GLY A 27 -2.42 9.78 -17.76
CA GLY A 27 -1.09 9.46 -17.30
C GLY A 27 -1.14 8.59 -16.06
N ARG A 28 -0.16 7.71 -15.92
CA ARG A 28 0.11 7.02 -14.66
C ARG A 28 1.28 7.69 -13.96
N VAL A 29 1.10 8.09 -12.71
CA VAL A 29 2.14 8.79 -11.94
C VAL A 29 3.29 7.83 -11.64
N ALA A 30 4.44 8.09 -12.25
CA ALA A 30 5.65 7.31 -12.08
C ALA A 30 6.52 7.83 -10.93
N ILE A 31 6.72 9.15 -10.86
CA ILE A 31 7.56 9.78 -9.83
C ILE A 31 6.85 11.01 -9.26
N GLU A 32 6.91 11.17 -7.93
CA GLU A 32 6.46 12.35 -7.19
C GLU A 32 7.66 13.20 -6.75
N GLN A 33 7.76 14.45 -7.21
CA GLN A 33 8.82 15.39 -6.81
C GLN A 33 8.24 16.74 -6.35
N LYS A 34 7.85 16.82 -5.08
CA LYS A 34 7.24 18.02 -4.46
C LYS A 34 5.98 18.49 -5.20
N ASN A 35 6.11 19.34 -6.20
CA ASN A 35 5.01 19.93 -6.98
C ASN A 35 5.02 19.50 -8.45
N THR A 36 6.01 18.72 -8.87
CA THR A 36 6.15 18.18 -10.22
C THR A 36 6.04 16.66 -10.19
N TYR A 37 5.49 16.11 -11.25
CA TYR A 37 5.24 14.69 -11.41
C TYR A 37 5.87 14.22 -12.71
N LEU A 38 6.39 12.99 -12.73
CA LEU A 38 6.69 12.29 -13.97
C LEU A 38 5.54 11.32 -14.24
N LEU A 39 4.96 11.38 -15.43
CA LEU A 39 3.87 10.53 -15.86
C LEU A 39 4.32 9.59 -16.97
N TYR A 40 3.90 8.33 -16.90
CA TYR A 40 3.90 7.43 -18.05
C TYR A 40 2.58 7.57 -18.80
N THR A 41 2.67 7.85 -20.10
CA THR A 41 1.52 8.07 -20.99
C THR A 41 1.65 7.22 -22.25
N GLU A 42 0.59 7.19 -23.06
CA GLU A 42 0.65 6.58 -24.39
C GLU A 42 1.69 7.24 -25.31
N PHE A 43 1.99 8.52 -25.08
CA PHE A 43 2.96 9.33 -25.82
C PHE A 43 4.38 9.30 -25.24
N GLY A 44 4.61 8.52 -24.17
CA GLY A 44 5.90 8.46 -23.48
C GLY A 44 5.89 9.15 -22.12
N GLU A 45 7.09 9.48 -21.63
CA GLU A 45 7.27 10.19 -20.36
C GLU A 45 6.88 11.66 -20.50
N GLN A 46 6.08 12.17 -19.57
CA GLN A 46 5.63 13.56 -19.55
C GLN A 46 5.86 14.16 -18.17
N ARG A 47 6.46 15.35 -18.11
CA ARG A 47 6.53 16.12 -16.87
C ARG A 47 5.19 16.79 -16.63
N ALA A 48 4.67 16.76 -15.42
CA ALA A 48 3.35 17.30 -15.15
C ALA A 48 3.28 18.11 -13.87
N GLU A 49 2.34 19.05 -13.88
CA GLU A 49 1.96 19.86 -12.72
C GLU A 49 0.46 19.82 -12.51
N VAL A 50 0.02 19.96 -11.27
CA VAL A 50 -1.41 20.04 -10.93
C VAL A 50 -1.97 21.41 -11.26
N THR A 51 -3.24 21.45 -11.67
CA THR A 51 -3.95 22.72 -11.89
C THR A 51 -3.95 23.60 -10.63
N GLY A 52 -4.05 24.92 -10.84
CA GLY A 52 -4.27 25.87 -9.74
C GLY A 52 -5.55 25.57 -8.96
N LYS A 53 -6.61 25.12 -9.66
CA LYS A 53 -7.87 24.69 -9.03
C LYS A 53 -7.64 23.55 -8.04
N MET A 54 -6.96 22.47 -8.44
CA MET A 54 -6.62 21.35 -7.56
C MET A 54 -5.79 21.83 -6.36
N ARG A 55 -4.78 22.67 -6.59
CA ARG A 55 -3.95 23.24 -5.51
C ARG A 55 -4.75 24.04 -4.48
N HIS A 56 -5.77 24.78 -4.91
CA HIS A 56 -6.63 25.56 -4.02
C HIS A 56 -7.70 24.73 -3.29
N GLN A 57 -8.15 23.62 -3.89
CA GLN A 57 -9.17 22.75 -3.33
C GLN A 57 -8.60 21.68 -2.40
N ALA A 58 -7.32 21.34 -2.54
CA ALA A 58 -6.62 20.38 -1.69
C ALA A 58 -6.68 20.80 -0.20
N GLY A 59 -7.26 19.93 0.62
CA GLY A 59 -7.32 20.05 2.08
C GLY A 59 -6.09 19.47 2.78
N GLY A 60 -5.30 18.64 2.10
CA GLY A 60 -4.05 18.05 2.62
C GLY A 60 -3.23 17.34 1.55
N ARG A 61 -2.13 16.69 1.95
CA ARG A 61 -1.23 16.01 1.00
C ARG A 61 -1.90 14.83 0.29
N ALA A 62 -2.88 14.18 0.91
CA ALA A 62 -3.61 13.05 0.34
C ALA A 62 -4.46 13.38 -0.90
N ASP A 63 -4.77 14.67 -1.10
CA ASP A 63 -5.56 15.17 -2.24
C ASP A 63 -4.71 15.41 -3.49
N PHE A 64 -3.38 15.32 -3.37
CA PHE A 64 -2.46 15.43 -4.50
C PHE A 64 -2.16 14.04 -5.11
N PRO A 65 -1.74 14.00 -6.39
CA PRO A 65 -1.33 12.76 -7.02
C PRO A 65 -0.18 12.09 -6.25
N ALA A 66 -0.22 10.77 -6.17
CA ALA A 66 0.81 9.92 -5.57
C ALA A 66 1.27 8.87 -6.59
N VAL A 67 2.43 8.25 -6.34
CA VAL A 67 2.96 7.20 -7.22
C VAL A 67 1.94 6.07 -7.38
N GLY A 68 1.74 5.67 -8.64
CA GLY A 68 0.76 4.67 -9.06
C GLY A 68 -0.61 5.22 -9.44
N ASP A 69 -0.90 6.50 -9.16
CA ASP A 69 -2.20 7.11 -9.49
C ASP A 69 -2.40 7.18 -11.00
N TRP A 70 -3.64 6.96 -11.42
CA TRP A 70 -4.08 7.32 -12.77
C TRP A 70 -4.68 8.72 -12.73
N VAL A 71 -4.22 9.59 -13.62
CA VAL A 71 -4.60 11.01 -13.66
C VAL A 71 -5.13 11.40 -15.03
N VAL A 72 -6.12 12.30 -15.01
CA VAL A 72 -6.66 12.95 -16.20
C VAL A 72 -5.77 14.15 -16.53
N ILE A 73 -5.25 14.19 -17.76
CA ILE A 73 -4.29 15.20 -18.17
C ILE A 73 -4.66 15.85 -19.49
N SER A 74 -4.22 17.10 -19.67
CA SER A 74 -4.12 17.76 -20.98
C SER A 74 -2.65 17.92 -21.35
N LEU A 75 -2.28 17.57 -22.57
CA LEU A 75 -0.94 17.82 -23.10
C LEU A 75 -0.83 19.27 -23.59
N LEU A 76 0.31 19.90 -23.33
CA LEU A 76 0.60 21.23 -23.87
C LEU A 76 1.29 21.08 -25.23
N ASN A 77 0.66 21.62 -26.27
CA ASN A 77 1.17 21.53 -27.63
C ASN A 77 2.60 22.11 -27.75
N GLY A 78 3.56 21.28 -28.16
CA GLY A 78 4.95 21.68 -28.38
C GLY A 78 5.89 21.58 -27.18
N GLU A 79 5.41 21.12 -26.01
CA GLU A 79 6.24 20.89 -24.81
C GLU A 79 6.09 19.45 -24.29
N GLU A 80 7.13 18.89 -23.67
CA GLU A 80 7.05 17.64 -22.88
C GLU A 80 6.39 17.90 -21.50
N ARG A 81 5.26 18.61 -21.51
CA ARG A 81 4.54 19.05 -20.31
C ARG A 81 3.06 18.72 -20.38
N ALA A 82 2.54 18.24 -19.25
CA ALA A 82 1.14 17.93 -19.05
C ALA A 82 0.58 18.67 -17.82
N ILE A 83 -0.72 18.94 -17.85
CA ILE A 83 -1.44 19.50 -16.70
C ILE A 83 -2.37 18.44 -16.14
N ILE A 84 -2.24 18.14 -14.84
CA ILE A 84 -3.09 17.20 -14.11
C ILE A 84 -4.35 17.91 -13.64
N HIS A 85 -5.49 17.46 -14.16
CA HIS A 85 -6.81 18.01 -13.83
C HIS A 85 -7.48 17.24 -12.70
N GLU A 86 -7.40 15.92 -12.72
CA GLU A 86 -8.08 15.05 -11.76
C GLU A 86 -7.27 13.77 -11.48
N ILE A 87 -7.51 13.16 -10.32
CA ILE A 87 -7.02 11.84 -9.95
C ILE A 87 -8.20 10.87 -10.07
N LEU A 88 -8.05 9.79 -10.84
CA LEU A 88 -9.08 8.76 -10.93
C LEU A 88 -9.19 7.97 -9.61
N PRO A 89 -10.35 7.37 -9.30
CA PRO A 89 -10.52 6.55 -8.10
C PRO A 89 -9.44 5.47 -7.97
N ARG A 90 -8.92 5.31 -6.74
CA ARG A 90 -7.85 4.36 -6.43
C ARG A 90 -8.45 2.98 -6.12
N LYS A 91 -7.86 1.92 -6.68
CA LYS A 91 -8.19 0.53 -6.32
C LYS A 91 -7.62 0.14 -4.96
N SER A 92 -6.42 0.61 -4.69
CA SER A 92 -5.71 0.39 -3.44
C SER A 92 -4.91 1.64 -3.05
N LYS A 93 -4.69 1.81 -1.75
CA LYS A 93 -4.01 2.98 -1.18
C LYS A 93 -3.21 2.58 0.05
N PHE A 94 -1.88 2.65 -0.07
CA PHE A 94 -0.99 2.62 1.09
C PHE A 94 -0.73 4.04 1.58
N SER A 95 -1.03 4.30 2.84
CA SER A 95 -0.77 5.60 3.46
C SER A 95 -0.18 5.48 4.86
N ARG A 96 0.47 6.55 5.31
CA ARG A 96 1.05 6.70 6.64
C ARG A 96 0.73 8.08 7.19
N LYS A 97 0.46 8.20 8.48
CA LYS A 97 0.35 9.53 9.11
C LYS A 97 1.75 10.06 9.43
N THR A 98 2.01 11.30 9.02
CA THR A 98 3.25 11.99 9.39
C THR A 98 3.04 12.66 10.75
N VAL A 99 3.98 12.51 11.68
CA VAL A 99 3.91 13.19 12.98
C VAL A 99 4.27 14.67 12.78
N GLY A 100 3.30 15.56 12.99
CA GLY A 100 3.44 17.01 12.87
C GLY A 100 2.26 17.74 13.51
N ALA A 101 2.26 19.08 13.45
CA ALA A 101 1.23 19.94 14.05
C ALA A 101 -0.19 19.66 13.50
N ILE A 102 -0.26 19.18 12.25
CA ILE A 102 -1.46 18.61 11.63
C ILE A 102 -1.13 17.15 11.34
N THR A 103 -2.01 16.24 11.75
CA THR A 103 -1.87 14.81 11.42
C THR A 103 -2.27 14.63 9.97
N ASP A 104 -1.32 14.76 9.04
CA ASP A 104 -1.59 14.65 7.61
C ASP A 104 -1.36 13.22 7.13
N GLU A 105 -2.31 12.71 6.35
CA GLU A 105 -2.21 11.42 5.68
C GLU A 105 -1.26 11.58 4.50
N GLN A 106 -0.14 10.87 4.55
CA GLN A 106 0.82 10.80 3.45
C GLN A 106 0.64 9.49 2.72
N ILE A 107 0.20 9.57 1.47
CA ILE A 107 0.11 8.40 0.59
C ILE A 107 1.53 8.01 0.19
N ILE A 108 1.79 6.71 0.24
CA ILE A 108 3.08 6.10 -0.07
C ILE A 108 3.04 5.45 -1.45
N GLY A 109 1.92 4.80 -1.80
CA GLY A 109 1.69 4.19 -3.11
C GLY A 109 0.23 3.85 -3.32
N THR A 110 -0.20 3.73 -4.57
CA THR A 110 -1.60 3.54 -4.96
C THR A 110 -1.71 2.56 -6.13
N ASN A 111 -2.89 1.96 -6.29
CA ASN A 111 -3.18 1.03 -7.38
C ASN A 111 -2.15 -0.11 -7.49
N ILE A 112 -1.75 -0.61 -6.32
CA ILE A 112 -0.96 -1.83 -6.14
C ILE A 112 -1.93 -3.01 -6.13
N ASP A 113 -1.70 -3.98 -7.00
CA ASP A 113 -2.52 -5.19 -7.09
C ASP A 113 -2.07 -6.24 -6.06
N THR A 114 -0.75 -6.41 -5.92
CA THR A 114 -0.14 -7.39 -5.00
C THR A 114 0.97 -6.77 -4.16
N VAL A 115 1.00 -7.09 -2.86
CA VAL A 115 2.12 -6.74 -1.99
C VAL A 115 2.85 -7.97 -1.52
N PHE A 116 4.14 -8.01 -1.85
CA PHE A 116 5.07 -8.99 -1.35
C PHE A 116 5.52 -8.60 0.06
N LEU A 117 5.05 -9.36 1.05
CA LEU A 117 5.48 -9.26 2.44
C LEU A 117 6.73 -10.13 2.61
N VAL A 118 7.90 -9.49 2.59
CA VAL A 118 9.19 -10.16 2.68
C VAL A 118 9.62 -10.32 4.14
N SER A 119 9.87 -11.56 4.54
CA SER A 119 10.50 -11.92 5.80
C SER A 119 11.76 -12.74 5.54
N GLY A 120 12.85 -12.44 6.26
CA GLY A 120 14.06 -13.25 6.20
C GLY A 120 13.92 -14.48 7.10
N LEU A 121 14.35 -15.63 6.62
CA LEU A 121 14.47 -16.88 7.39
C LEU A 121 15.75 -16.94 8.25
N ASP A 122 16.36 -15.78 8.50
CA ASP A 122 17.46 -15.59 9.42
C ASP A 122 16.94 -15.15 10.81
N GLY A 123 17.79 -14.51 11.62
CA GLY A 123 17.41 -14.03 12.96
C GLY A 123 16.28 -12.99 12.99
N ASP A 124 15.76 -12.51 11.85
CA ASP A 124 14.65 -11.56 11.78
C ASP A 124 13.27 -12.22 11.57
N PHE A 125 13.19 -13.55 11.46
CA PHE A 125 11.93 -14.27 11.31
C PHE A 125 11.00 -14.00 12.51
N ASN A 126 9.87 -13.35 12.24
CA ASN A 126 8.92 -12.94 13.28
C ASN A 126 7.48 -13.03 12.78
N VAL A 127 6.82 -14.13 13.18
CA VAL A 127 5.42 -14.44 12.86
C VAL A 127 4.49 -13.27 13.22
N ARG A 128 4.68 -12.64 14.39
CA ARG A 128 3.81 -11.54 14.85
C ARG A 128 3.99 -10.28 14.02
N ARG A 129 5.18 -10.04 13.48
CA ARG A 129 5.41 -8.93 12.57
C ARG A 129 4.72 -9.17 11.22
N ILE A 130 4.76 -10.41 10.71
CA ILE A 130 4.07 -10.81 9.48
C ILE A 130 2.56 -10.64 9.65
N GLU A 131 1.98 -11.15 10.75
CA GLU A 131 0.57 -11.00 11.09
C GLU A 131 0.12 -9.52 11.08
N ARG A 132 0.95 -8.63 11.65
CA ARG A 132 0.70 -7.18 11.64
C ARG A 132 0.78 -6.54 10.25
N TYR A 133 1.71 -6.99 9.41
CA TYR A 133 1.83 -6.49 8.04
C TYR A 133 0.70 -6.99 7.14
N LEU A 134 0.15 -8.18 7.37
CA LEU A 134 -1.02 -8.67 6.62
C LEU A 134 -2.23 -7.75 6.78
N ILE A 135 -2.48 -7.26 8.00
CA ILE A 135 -3.57 -6.31 8.27
C ILE A 135 -3.43 -5.07 7.39
N LEU A 136 -2.23 -4.50 7.32
CA LEU A 136 -1.94 -3.31 6.52
C LEU A 136 -2.14 -3.55 5.01
N VAL A 137 -1.77 -4.72 4.52
CA VAL A 137 -1.96 -5.06 3.12
C VAL A 137 -3.45 -5.16 2.80
N TRP A 138 -4.23 -5.86 3.63
CA TRP A 138 -5.67 -5.95 3.43
C TRP A 138 -6.38 -4.59 3.54
N GLU A 139 -6.02 -3.76 4.52
CA GLU A 139 -6.55 -2.39 4.65
C GLU A 139 -6.26 -1.53 3.41
N SER A 140 -5.14 -1.76 2.74
CA SER A 140 -4.80 -1.02 1.53
C SER A 140 -5.69 -1.38 0.34
N GLY A 141 -6.34 -2.55 0.37
CA GLY A 141 -7.07 -3.13 -0.77
C GLY A 141 -6.21 -3.94 -1.74
N ALA A 142 -4.91 -4.12 -1.46
CA ALA A 142 -4.03 -4.98 -2.24
C ALA A 142 -4.04 -6.43 -1.73
N ASN A 143 -3.66 -7.38 -2.58
CA ASN A 143 -3.55 -8.79 -2.18
C ASN A 143 -2.16 -9.09 -1.57
N PRO A 144 -2.08 -9.74 -0.40
CA PRO A 144 -0.79 -10.15 0.16
C PRO A 144 -0.27 -11.44 -0.47
N VAL A 145 1.06 -11.49 -0.64
CA VAL A 145 1.82 -12.72 -0.88
C VAL A 145 3.01 -12.69 0.07
N ILE A 146 3.20 -13.75 0.84
CA ILE A 146 4.28 -13.82 1.83
C ILE A 146 5.51 -14.42 1.17
N ILE A 147 6.63 -13.73 1.26
CA ILE A 147 7.93 -14.20 0.78
C ILE A 147 8.81 -14.53 1.99
N LEU A 148 9.18 -15.80 2.10
CA LEU A 148 10.20 -16.29 3.03
C LEU A 148 11.55 -16.33 2.29
N ASN A 149 12.30 -15.24 2.41
CA ASN A 149 13.59 -15.06 1.75
C ASN A 149 14.74 -15.62 2.60
N LYS A 150 15.92 -15.79 2.00
CA LYS A 150 17.13 -16.34 2.64
C LYS A 150 16.95 -17.80 3.08
N ALA A 151 16.21 -18.58 2.28
CA ALA A 151 16.00 -20.00 2.55
C ALA A 151 17.31 -20.80 2.63
N ASP A 152 18.39 -20.31 2.00
CA ASP A 152 19.75 -20.85 2.09
C ASP A 152 20.36 -20.82 3.51
N LEU A 153 19.80 -19.99 4.42
CA LEU A 153 20.30 -19.85 5.79
C LEU A 153 19.46 -20.62 6.84
N CYS A 154 18.45 -21.37 6.41
CA CYS A 154 17.50 -22.00 7.30
C CYS A 154 17.34 -23.50 6.99
N ASP A 155 17.70 -24.34 7.95
CA ASP A 155 17.50 -25.80 7.81
C ASP A 155 16.04 -26.23 8.07
N ARG A 156 15.21 -25.34 8.61
CA ARG A 156 13.85 -25.62 9.09
C ARG A 156 12.78 -24.84 8.35
N VAL A 157 12.98 -24.67 7.04
CA VAL A 157 12.07 -23.91 6.16
C VAL A 157 10.62 -24.37 6.30
N GLU A 158 10.37 -25.67 6.28
CA GLU A 158 9.01 -26.22 6.36
C GLU A 158 8.34 -25.94 7.71
N GLU A 159 9.08 -26.01 8.82
CA GLU A 159 8.54 -25.61 10.13
C GLU A 159 8.11 -24.14 10.12
N ARG A 160 8.94 -23.26 9.54
CA ARG A 160 8.62 -21.83 9.42
C ARG A 160 7.43 -21.58 8.50
N ARG A 161 7.30 -22.36 7.43
CA ARG A 161 6.15 -22.30 6.53
C ARG A 161 4.86 -22.61 7.27
N VAL A 162 4.82 -23.70 8.02
CA VAL A 162 3.66 -24.11 8.83
C VAL A 162 3.28 -23.04 9.88
N GLU A 163 4.27 -22.42 10.53
CA GLU A 163 4.03 -21.30 11.45
C GLU A 163 3.31 -20.11 10.78
N ILE A 164 3.62 -19.84 9.51
CA ILE A 164 2.99 -18.77 8.74
C ILE A 164 1.63 -19.18 8.19
N GLU A 165 1.47 -20.41 7.70
CA GLU A 165 0.18 -20.93 7.24
C GLU A 165 -0.88 -20.84 8.36
N ALA A 166 -0.47 -21.09 9.61
CA ALA A 166 -1.34 -20.99 10.78
C ALA A 166 -1.85 -19.56 11.04
N ILE A 167 -1.11 -18.52 10.63
CA ILE A 167 -1.53 -17.12 10.84
C ILE A 167 -2.12 -16.44 9.61
N ALA A 168 -1.93 -17.03 8.44
CA ALA A 168 -2.28 -16.46 7.15
C ALA A 168 -3.00 -17.49 6.27
N PRO A 169 -4.13 -18.06 6.73
CA PRO A 169 -4.84 -19.09 5.98
C PRO A 169 -5.28 -18.56 4.61
N GLY A 170 -4.95 -19.29 3.55
CA GLY A 170 -5.29 -18.93 2.17
C GLY A 170 -4.42 -17.83 1.54
N VAL A 171 -3.40 -17.33 2.25
CA VAL A 171 -2.40 -16.42 1.67
C VAL A 171 -1.26 -17.25 1.08
N GLU A 172 -0.86 -16.95 -0.16
CA GLU A 172 0.23 -17.65 -0.83
C GLU A 172 1.57 -17.41 -0.10
N ILE A 173 2.35 -18.47 0.10
CA ILE A 173 3.67 -18.44 0.74
C ILE A 173 4.72 -18.96 -0.23
N ILE A 174 5.59 -18.06 -0.66
CA ILE A 174 6.71 -18.33 -1.56
C ILE A 174 7.99 -18.36 -0.74
N ILE A 175 8.72 -19.46 -0.84
CA ILE A 175 10.04 -19.63 -0.26
C ILE A 175 11.07 -19.38 -1.36
N LEU A 176 12.05 -18.51 -1.11
CA LEU A 176 13.09 -18.23 -2.07
C LEU A 176 14.42 -17.86 -1.41
N SER A 177 15.49 -17.88 -2.19
CA SER A 177 16.75 -17.22 -1.86
C SER A 177 17.11 -16.26 -2.97
N ALA A 178 16.92 -14.96 -2.72
CA ALA A 178 17.23 -13.93 -3.70
C ALA A 178 18.73 -13.85 -4.03
N ILE A 179 19.60 -14.24 -3.09
CA ILE A 179 21.05 -14.22 -3.31
C ILE A 179 21.52 -15.44 -4.11
N ALA A 180 20.93 -16.61 -3.86
CA ALA A 180 21.21 -17.83 -4.62
C ALA A 180 20.38 -17.93 -5.92
N GLN A 181 19.50 -16.96 -6.18
CA GLN A 181 18.56 -16.95 -7.32
C GLN A 181 17.67 -18.19 -7.39
N LEU A 182 17.24 -18.71 -6.24
CA LEU A 182 16.39 -19.90 -6.13
C LEU A 182 14.94 -19.49 -5.80
N GLY A 183 13.96 -20.01 -6.54
CA GLY A 183 12.53 -19.81 -6.27
C GLY A 183 11.97 -18.45 -6.70
N LEU A 184 12.73 -17.66 -7.48
CA LEU A 184 12.27 -16.37 -8.01
C LEU A 184 11.19 -16.53 -9.09
N GLU A 185 11.20 -17.65 -9.81
CA GLU A 185 10.20 -18.02 -10.82
C GLU A 185 8.78 -18.10 -10.26
N ALA A 186 8.62 -18.37 -8.97
CA ALA A 186 7.33 -18.37 -8.29
C ALA A 186 6.69 -16.97 -8.24
N LEU A 187 7.46 -15.89 -8.44
CA LEU A 187 6.95 -14.52 -8.50
C LEU A 187 6.34 -14.17 -9.85
N THR A 188 6.68 -14.88 -10.92
CA THR A 188 6.26 -14.58 -12.30
C THR A 188 4.75 -14.36 -12.49
N PRO A 189 3.83 -15.12 -11.87
CA PRO A 189 2.39 -14.91 -12.02
C PRO A 189 1.93 -13.49 -11.64
N TYR A 190 2.58 -12.90 -10.65
CA TYR A 190 2.28 -11.57 -10.10
C TYR A 190 2.97 -10.43 -10.86
N LEU A 191 3.90 -10.76 -11.75
CA LEU A 191 4.72 -9.81 -12.51
C LEU A 191 4.31 -9.77 -13.98
N SER A 192 3.12 -10.27 -14.28
CA SER A 192 2.53 -10.23 -15.63
C SER A 192 2.14 -8.81 -16.03
N THR A 193 1.91 -8.62 -17.33
CA THR A 193 1.64 -7.30 -17.91
C THR A 193 0.52 -6.55 -17.18
N GLY A 194 0.81 -5.32 -16.79
CA GLY A 194 -0.16 -4.44 -16.12
C GLY A 194 -0.38 -4.72 -14.63
N GLN A 195 0.19 -5.81 -14.06
CA GLN A 195 0.18 -6.05 -12.62
C GLN A 195 1.16 -5.11 -11.92
N THR A 196 0.70 -4.51 -10.83
CA THR A 196 1.51 -3.60 -10.00
C THR A 196 1.82 -4.27 -8.68
N VAL A 197 3.11 -4.43 -8.38
CA VAL A 197 3.60 -5.01 -7.13
C VAL A 197 4.34 -4.00 -6.27
N ALA A 198 4.38 -4.25 -4.96
CA ALA A 198 5.26 -3.54 -4.03
C ALA A 198 5.85 -4.52 -3.00
N LEU A 199 7.01 -4.16 -2.43
CA LEU A 199 7.67 -4.96 -1.39
C LEU A 199 7.57 -4.25 -0.03
N ILE A 200 7.11 -4.97 0.99
CA ILE A 200 7.14 -4.55 2.39
C ILE A 200 7.90 -5.57 3.23
N GLY A 201 8.37 -5.18 4.42
CA GLY A 201 9.15 -6.06 5.29
C GLY A 201 10.24 -5.30 6.03
N SER A 202 10.81 -5.87 7.08
CA SER A 202 11.84 -5.23 7.90
C SER A 202 13.09 -4.85 7.12
N SER A 203 13.90 -3.95 7.67
CA SER A 203 15.24 -3.69 7.12
C SER A 203 16.07 -4.98 7.14
N GLY A 204 16.88 -5.19 6.10
CA GLY A 204 17.79 -6.36 6.03
C GLY A 204 17.19 -7.68 5.53
N VAL A 205 15.87 -7.81 5.37
CA VAL A 205 15.23 -9.07 4.89
C VAL A 205 15.47 -9.39 3.41
N GLY A 206 16.14 -8.50 2.66
CA GLY A 206 16.52 -8.73 1.26
C GLY A 206 15.57 -8.15 0.19
N LYS A 207 14.69 -7.20 0.55
CA LYS A 207 13.81 -6.50 -0.42
C LYS A 207 14.58 -5.88 -1.59
N SER A 208 15.66 -5.15 -1.31
CA SER A 208 16.50 -4.54 -2.36
C SER A 208 17.17 -5.58 -3.25
N THR A 209 17.58 -6.71 -2.69
CA THR A 209 18.13 -7.83 -3.48
C THR A 209 17.08 -8.38 -4.43
N ILE A 210 15.84 -8.62 -3.96
CA ILE A 210 14.73 -9.05 -4.81
C ILE A 210 14.43 -8.00 -5.88
N THR A 211 14.29 -6.73 -5.51
CA THR A 211 14.07 -5.63 -6.46
C THR A 211 15.12 -5.61 -7.56
N ASN A 212 16.40 -5.76 -7.21
CA ASN A 212 17.49 -5.79 -8.19
C ASN A 212 17.36 -6.98 -9.15
N GLN A 213 17.02 -8.17 -8.63
CA GLN A 213 16.79 -9.35 -9.46
C GLN A 213 15.60 -9.18 -10.40
N LEU A 214 14.52 -8.51 -9.96
CA LEU A 214 13.33 -8.27 -10.78
C LEU A 214 13.55 -7.21 -11.87
N VAL A 215 14.30 -6.16 -11.56
CA VAL A 215 14.58 -5.07 -12.50
C VAL A 215 15.64 -5.48 -13.54
N GLY A 216 16.59 -6.34 -13.16
CA GLY A 216 17.73 -6.72 -13.99
C GLY A 216 18.86 -5.67 -13.96
N GLU A 217 20.09 -6.12 -14.22
CA GLU A 217 21.29 -5.27 -14.08
C GLU A 217 21.37 -4.13 -15.12
N ASP A 218 20.86 -4.34 -16.34
CA ASP A 218 20.95 -3.35 -17.45
C ASP A 218 20.11 -2.09 -17.21
N ILE A 219 18.95 -2.21 -16.55
CA ILE A 219 18.07 -1.06 -16.27
C ILE A 219 18.66 -0.17 -15.17
N GLN A 220 19.37 -0.74 -14.18
CA GLN A 220 20.08 0.04 -13.16
C GLN A 220 21.21 0.88 -13.75
N ALA A 221 21.94 0.36 -14.74
CA ALA A 221 22.98 1.12 -15.44
C ALA A 221 22.39 2.33 -16.19
N VAL A 222 21.24 2.18 -16.85
CA VAL A 222 20.58 3.30 -17.55
C VAL A 222 19.96 4.30 -16.57
N GLN A 223 19.33 3.85 -15.49
CA GLN A 223 18.77 4.74 -14.46
C GLN A 223 19.87 5.52 -13.71
N SER A 224 21.00 4.90 -13.38
CA SER A 224 22.13 5.58 -12.75
C SER A 224 22.77 6.66 -13.64
N VAL A 225 22.76 6.47 -14.97
CA VAL A 225 23.20 7.47 -15.94
C VAL A 225 22.20 8.62 -16.08
N ARG A 226 20.89 8.35 -16.08
CA ARG A 226 19.85 9.41 -16.09
C ARG A 226 19.79 10.22 -14.79
N LEU A 227 20.19 9.62 -13.67
CA LEU A 227 20.34 10.28 -12.36
C LEU A 227 21.66 11.05 -12.21
N GLY A 228 22.49 11.10 -13.25
CA GLY A 228 23.83 11.70 -13.26
C GLY A 228 23.90 13.22 -13.10
N ASP A 229 22.76 13.93 -13.07
CA ASP A 229 22.74 15.34 -12.66
C ASP A 229 22.61 15.46 -11.14
N SER A 230 23.78 15.48 -10.50
CA SER A 230 24.07 16.01 -9.16
C SER A 230 23.80 15.14 -7.91
N ARG A 231 24.88 14.45 -7.51
CA ARG A 231 25.30 14.05 -6.14
C ARG A 231 24.64 12.84 -5.47
N GLY A 232 25.28 11.67 -5.64
CA GLY A 232 25.95 10.92 -4.56
C GLY A 232 25.12 10.09 -3.56
N ARG A 233 25.58 8.83 -3.40
CA ARG A 233 25.22 7.78 -2.41
C ARG A 233 23.90 7.04 -2.61
N HIS A 234 24.04 5.74 -2.90
CA HIS A 234 23.02 4.68 -2.98
C HIS A 234 22.10 4.61 -1.76
N THR A 235 21.18 5.54 -1.66
CA THR A 235 20.04 5.49 -0.76
C THR A 235 18.85 5.86 -1.63
N THR A 236 18.00 4.90 -1.99
CA THR A 236 16.79 5.13 -2.78
C THR A 236 15.90 6.08 -1.98
N THR A 237 15.99 7.39 -2.21
CA THR A 237 15.22 8.44 -1.52
C THR A 237 13.98 8.85 -2.30
N HIS A 238 13.84 8.34 -3.53
CA HIS A 238 12.73 8.67 -4.42
C HIS A 238 11.66 7.58 -4.39
N ARG A 239 10.43 8.01 -4.64
CA ARG A 239 9.26 7.14 -4.81
C ARG A 239 9.07 6.95 -6.30
N GLU A 240 9.13 5.70 -6.76
CA GLU A 240 9.14 5.43 -8.20
C GLU A 240 8.29 4.20 -8.53
N LEU A 241 7.59 4.29 -9.67
CA LEU A 241 6.97 3.18 -10.39
C LEU A 241 7.93 2.75 -11.50
N ILE A 242 8.42 1.52 -11.44
CA ILE A 242 9.39 0.96 -12.39
C ILE A 242 8.68 -0.05 -13.28
N ILE A 243 8.88 0.03 -14.60
CA ILE A 243 8.42 -0.99 -15.54
C ILE A 243 9.46 -2.11 -15.56
N LEU A 244 9.04 -3.32 -15.22
CA LEU A 244 9.90 -4.50 -15.20
C LEU A 244 10.06 -5.06 -16.61
N PRO A 245 11.17 -5.77 -16.91
CA PRO A 245 11.35 -6.46 -18.19
C PRO A 245 10.21 -7.45 -18.52
N SER A 246 9.58 -8.02 -17.50
CA SER A 246 8.42 -8.92 -17.66
C SER A 246 7.13 -8.22 -18.08
N GLY A 247 7.09 -6.88 -18.10
CA GLY A 247 5.92 -6.06 -18.35
C GLY A 247 5.06 -5.77 -17.11
N GLY A 248 5.42 -6.34 -15.95
CA GLY A 248 4.86 -5.94 -14.66
C GLY A 248 5.42 -4.59 -14.18
N LEU A 249 4.86 -4.07 -13.10
CA LEU A 249 5.24 -2.78 -12.53
C LEU A 249 5.63 -2.95 -11.07
N LEU A 250 6.70 -2.28 -10.64
CA LEU A 250 7.16 -2.30 -9.26
C LEU A 250 7.12 -0.90 -8.66
N ILE A 251 6.44 -0.75 -7.53
CA ILE A 251 6.53 0.47 -6.71
C ILE A 251 7.60 0.26 -5.63
N ASP A 252 8.70 1.01 -5.72
CA ASP A 252 9.70 1.11 -4.65
C ASP A 252 9.59 2.48 -4.00
N THR A 253 9.15 2.50 -2.73
CA THR A 253 9.11 3.72 -1.94
C THR A 253 9.68 3.48 -0.55
N PRO A 254 10.51 4.40 -0.01
CA PRO A 254 11.11 4.26 1.32
C PRO A 254 10.10 4.07 2.46
N GLY A 255 8.86 4.56 2.28
CA GLY A 255 7.77 4.45 3.25
C GLY A 255 7.17 3.04 3.37
N MET A 256 7.33 2.19 2.35
CA MET A 256 6.85 0.79 2.38
C MET A 256 7.73 -0.11 3.25
N ARG A 257 8.92 0.38 3.64
CA ARG A 257 9.93 -0.44 4.33
C ARG A 257 9.72 -0.54 5.83
N GLU A 258 8.89 0.32 6.44
CA GLU A 258 8.49 0.26 7.86
C GLU A 258 7.14 0.98 8.06
N ILE A 259 6.03 0.23 7.95
CA ILE A 259 4.67 0.76 8.12
C ILE A 259 4.17 0.38 9.52
N GLN A 260 3.73 1.38 10.29
CA GLN A 260 2.97 1.17 11.54
C GLN A 260 1.50 0.92 11.20
N ILE A 261 0.82 0.06 11.98
CA ILE A 261 -0.62 -0.18 11.80
C ILE A 261 -1.39 1.13 11.93
N TRP A 262 -2.21 1.44 10.92
CA TRP A 262 -3.16 2.55 10.95
C TRP A 262 -4.56 1.96 11.04
N ALA A 263 -5.51 2.69 11.60
CA ALA A 263 -6.80 2.11 11.95
C ALA A 263 -7.71 1.93 10.73
N GLY A 264 -8.00 0.68 10.39
CA GLY A 264 -9.20 0.22 9.69
C GLY A 264 -9.70 -1.10 10.32
N ASN A 265 -11.02 -1.29 10.42
CA ASN A 265 -11.56 -2.56 10.94
C ASN A 265 -11.49 -3.69 9.89
N GLU A 266 -11.44 -3.35 8.59
CA GLU A 266 -11.57 -4.32 7.49
C GLU A 266 -10.35 -5.24 7.35
N GLY A 267 -9.13 -4.72 7.53
CA GLY A 267 -7.94 -5.57 7.46
C GLY A 267 -7.80 -6.50 8.67
N LEU A 268 -8.26 -6.08 9.85
CA LEU A 268 -8.29 -6.94 11.03
C LEU A 268 -9.21 -8.14 10.80
N GLN A 269 -10.42 -7.91 10.27
CA GLN A 269 -11.37 -8.97 9.94
C GLN A 269 -10.83 -9.93 8.87
N SER A 270 -10.08 -9.42 7.91
CA SER A 270 -9.49 -10.25 6.85
C SER A 270 -8.36 -11.14 7.38
N THR A 271 -7.46 -10.59 8.21
CA THR A 271 -6.33 -11.35 8.80
C THR A 271 -6.77 -12.39 9.84
N PHE A 272 -7.84 -12.11 10.59
CA PHE A 272 -8.37 -13.00 11.64
C PHE A 272 -9.73 -13.60 11.23
N SER A 273 -9.91 -13.85 9.94
CA SER A 273 -11.17 -14.37 9.39
C SER A 273 -11.56 -15.75 9.93
N ASP A 274 -10.57 -16.56 10.31
CA ASP A 274 -10.72 -17.80 11.07
C ASP A 274 -11.39 -17.56 12.43
N ILE A 275 -10.88 -16.59 13.20
CA ILE A 275 -11.44 -16.22 14.50
C ILE A 275 -12.85 -15.62 14.34
N GLU A 276 -13.05 -14.72 13.37
CA GLU A 276 -14.37 -14.13 13.06
C GLU A 276 -15.40 -15.19 12.69
N THR A 277 -14.98 -16.24 11.99
CA THR A 277 -15.85 -17.37 11.62
C THR A 277 -16.25 -18.19 12.85
N ILE A 278 -15.30 -18.47 13.76
CA ILE A 278 -15.58 -19.17 15.02
C ILE A 278 -16.44 -18.29 15.96
N ALA A 279 -16.17 -17.00 16.04
CA ALA A 279 -16.89 -16.06 16.88
C ALA A 279 -18.40 -16.03 16.56
N LYS A 280 -18.77 -16.15 15.27
CA LYS A 280 -20.17 -16.24 14.80
C LYS A 280 -20.91 -17.49 15.30
N LEU A 281 -20.21 -18.53 15.75
CA LEU A 281 -20.78 -19.74 16.32
C LEU A 281 -21.04 -19.63 17.83
N CYS A 282 -20.69 -18.51 18.47
CA CYS A 282 -20.97 -18.29 19.87
C CYS A 282 -22.47 -18.29 20.16
N ARG A 283 -22.85 -18.82 21.32
CA ARG A 283 -24.24 -18.81 21.80
C ARG A 283 -24.85 -17.40 21.88
N PHE A 284 -24.02 -16.41 22.23
CA PHE A 284 -24.43 -15.01 22.40
C PHE A 284 -23.81 -14.14 21.30
N ARG A 285 -24.59 -13.17 20.79
CA ARG A 285 -24.15 -12.26 19.73
C ARG A 285 -23.15 -11.20 20.20
N ASP A 286 -23.13 -10.92 21.50
CA ASP A 286 -22.32 -9.91 22.19
C ASP A 286 -21.24 -10.54 23.09
N CYS A 287 -20.90 -11.81 22.82
CA CYS A 287 -19.87 -12.55 23.56
C CYS A 287 -18.52 -11.82 23.49
N GLN A 288 -17.93 -11.51 24.65
CA GLN A 288 -16.57 -10.95 24.79
C GLN A 288 -15.48 -12.02 24.73
N HIS A 289 -15.90 -13.29 24.60
CA HIS A 289 -15.04 -14.46 24.51
C HIS A 289 -14.10 -14.63 25.71
N GLU A 290 -14.55 -14.28 26.92
CA GLU A 290 -13.75 -14.41 28.14
C GLU A 290 -14.20 -15.61 28.98
N LYS A 291 -15.42 -15.56 29.50
CA LYS A 291 -15.96 -16.55 30.46
C LYS A 291 -17.40 -16.95 30.16
N GLU A 292 -17.94 -16.49 29.03
CA GLU A 292 -19.34 -16.73 28.68
C GLU A 292 -19.60 -18.20 28.37
N PRO A 293 -20.71 -18.78 28.89
CA PRO A 293 -21.04 -20.16 28.64
C PRO A 293 -21.45 -20.37 27.18
N GLY A 294 -20.88 -21.39 26.51
CA GLY A 294 -21.13 -21.64 25.09
C GLY A 294 -20.39 -20.68 24.15
N CYS A 295 -19.26 -20.13 24.60
CA CYS A 295 -18.32 -19.41 23.75
C CYS A 295 -17.56 -20.39 22.85
N ALA A 296 -17.86 -20.36 21.54
CA ALA A 296 -17.20 -21.21 20.55
C ALA A 296 -15.69 -20.92 20.44
N VAL A 297 -15.27 -19.67 20.67
CA VAL A 297 -13.85 -19.28 20.67
C VAL A 297 -13.08 -19.93 21.81
N GLN A 298 -13.62 -19.89 23.04
CA GLN A 298 -12.99 -20.55 24.19
C GLN A 298 -12.96 -22.07 24.04
N GLN A 299 -14.01 -22.64 23.44
CA GLN A 299 -14.04 -24.07 23.11
C GLN A 299 -12.96 -24.43 22.07
N ALA A 300 -12.82 -23.66 20.99
CA ALA A 300 -11.77 -23.87 19.98
C ALA A 300 -10.36 -23.75 20.56
N ILE A 301 -10.14 -22.84 21.53
CA ILE A 301 -8.87 -22.72 22.25
C ILE A 301 -8.63 -23.96 23.13
N PHE A 302 -9.66 -24.45 23.82
CA PHE A 302 -9.56 -25.66 24.65
C PHE A 302 -9.28 -26.92 23.83
N GLU A 303 -9.90 -27.03 22.65
CA GLU A 303 -9.72 -28.15 21.71
C GLU A 303 -8.42 -28.06 20.90
N GLY A 304 -7.69 -26.94 21.00
CA GLY A 304 -6.44 -26.70 20.30
C GLY A 304 -6.59 -26.36 18.81
N THR A 305 -7.82 -26.18 18.33
CA THR A 305 -8.10 -25.77 16.94
C THR A 305 -7.88 -24.27 16.72
N LEU A 306 -7.80 -23.48 17.79
CA LEU A 306 -7.38 -22.07 17.77
C LEU A 306 -6.23 -21.85 18.75
N ASP A 307 -5.11 -21.32 18.26
CA ASP A 307 -3.98 -20.95 19.13
C ASP A 307 -4.37 -19.82 20.11
N LYS A 308 -4.16 -20.06 21.41
CA LYS A 308 -4.47 -19.09 22.47
C LYS A 308 -3.72 -17.78 22.27
N GLN A 309 -2.48 -17.85 21.77
CA GLN A 309 -1.65 -16.66 21.63
C GLN A 309 -2.04 -15.83 20.40
N ARG A 310 -2.50 -16.47 19.32
CA ARG A 310 -3.17 -15.83 18.19
C ARG A 310 -4.43 -15.09 18.63
N PHE A 311 -5.30 -15.71 19.43
CA PHE A 311 -6.48 -15.04 19.97
C PHE A 311 -6.13 -13.83 20.85
N HIS A 312 -5.13 -13.96 21.72
CA HIS A 312 -4.69 -12.83 22.55
C HIS A 312 -4.17 -11.65 21.71
N ASN A 313 -3.47 -11.94 20.60
CA ASN A 313 -3.01 -10.90 19.69
C ASN A 313 -4.14 -10.24 18.91
N TYR A 314 -5.15 -11.01 18.48
CA TYR A 314 -6.38 -10.46 17.90
C TYR A 314 -7.01 -9.44 18.86
N GLN A 315 -7.24 -9.81 20.12
CA GLN A 315 -7.80 -8.89 21.12
C GLN A 315 -6.93 -7.65 21.33
N LYS A 316 -5.61 -7.81 21.41
CA LYS A 316 -4.68 -6.69 21.56
C LYS A 316 -4.72 -5.72 20.37
N LEU A 317 -4.79 -6.26 19.16
CA LEU A 317 -4.85 -5.48 17.92
C LEU A 317 -6.21 -4.80 17.75
N GLU A 318 -7.31 -5.49 18.10
CA GLU A 318 -8.66 -4.91 18.13
C GLU A 318 -8.71 -3.70 19.09
N GLN A 319 -8.13 -3.81 20.28
CA GLN A 319 -8.02 -2.70 21.23
C GLN A 319 -7.17 -1.54 20.69
N GLU A 320 -6.05 -1.86 20.02
CA GLU A 320 -5.18 -0.86 19.38
C GLU A 320 -5.93 -0.10 18.27
N VAL A 321 -6.63 -0.81 17.38
CA VAL A 321 -7.46 -0.25 16.30
C VAL A 321 -8.59 0.60 16.86
N ALA A 322 -9.34 0.09 17.86
CA ALA A 322 -10.43 0.82 18.50
C ALA A 322 -9.94 2.11 19.19
N TYR A 323 -8.79 2.07 19.86
CA TYR A 323 -8.17 3.25 20.46
C TYR A 323 -7.78 4.29 19.40
N LEU A 324 -7.17 3.85 18.29
CA LEU A 324 -6.78 4.72 17.19
C LEU A 324 -7.99 5.34 16.47
N SER A 325 -9.06 4.56 16.25
CA SER A 325 -10.32 5.04 15.66
C SER A 325 -10.96 6.13 16.53
N ARG A 326 -11.10 5.90 17.83
CA ARG A 326 -11.65 6.91 18.77
C ARG A 326 -10.83 8.21 18.78
N LYS A 327 -9.51 8.10 18.64
CA LYS A 327 -8.61 9.27 18.55
C LYS A 327 -8.79 10.01 17.22
N GLN A 328 -9.08 9.28 16.14
CA GLN A 328 -9.38 9.84 14.83
C GLN A 328 -10.71 10.59 14.83
N ASP A 329 -11.78 10.00 15.36
CA ASP A 329 -13.10 10.62 15.40
C ASP A 329 -13.08 11.93 16.21
N LYS A 330 -12.43 11.92 17.37
CA LYS A 330 -12.24 13.12 18.19
C LYS A 330 -11.49 14.22 17.44
N LYS A 331 -10.46 13.87 16.66
CA LYS A 331 -9.71 14.85 15.86
C LYS A 331 -10.50 15.34 14.67
N ALA A 332 -11.23 14.47 13.97
CA ALA A 332 -12.10 14.86 12.86
C ALA A 332 -13.16 15.87 13.32
N GLN A 333 -13.78 15.63 14.48
CA GLN A 333 -14.72 16.57 15.10
C GLN A 333 -14.07 17.93 15.44
N LEU A 334 -12.81 17.94 15.87
CA LEU A 334 -12.09 19.20 16.16
C LEU A 334 -11.78 19.98 14.88
N VAL A 335 -11.31 19.31 13.82
CA VAL A 335 -11.05 19.94 12.52
C VAL A 335 -12.33 20.50 11.91
N GLU A 336 -13.43 19.76 11.99
CA GLU A 336 -14.73 20.20 11.51
C GLU A 336 -15.22 21.44 12.27
N LYS A 337 -15.12 21.43 13.62
CA LYS A 337 -15.42 22.61 14.45
C LYS A 337 -14.56 23.82 14.07
N GLU A 338 -13.27 23.64 13.76
CA GLU A 338 -12.41 24.72 13.31
C GLU A 338 -12.77 25.24 11.91
N LYS A 339 -13.14 24.37 10.97
CA LYS A 339 -13.64 24.75 9.65
C LYS A 339 -14.90 25.60 9.77
N TRP A 340 -15.88 25.16 10.56
CA TRP A 340 -17.10 25.93 10.82
C TRP A 340 -16.81 27.27 11.50
N LYS A 341 -15.88 27.32 12.47
CA LYS A 341 -15.44 28.60 13.07
C LYS A 341 -14.84 29.56 12.04
N LYS A 342 -14.00 29.07 11.11
CA LYS A 342 -13.42 29.89 10.03
C LYS A 342 -14.50 30.40 9.06
N ILE A 343 -15.44 29.54 8.68
CA ILE A 343 -16.59 29.91 7.82
C ILE A 343 -17.45 30.97 8.50
N HIS A 344 -17.83 30.78 9.77
CA HIS A 344 -18.60 31.76 10.54
C HIS A 344 -17.87 33.10 10.70
N LYS A 345 -16.54 33.08 10.87
CA LYS A 345 -15.73 34.30 10.94
C LYS A 345 -15.63 35.03 9.60
N ALA A 346 -15.58 34.30 8.48
CA ALA A 346 -15.60 34.86 7.13
C ALA A 346 -16.97 35.47 6.78
N LEU A 347 -18.06 34.79 7.13
CA LEU A 347 -19.44 35.30 6.99
C LEU A 347 -19.68 36.59 7.80
N ARG A 348 -19.12 36.69 9.00
CA ARG A 348 -19.18 37.92 9.82
C ARG A 348 -18.36 39.08 9.26
N LYS A 349 -17.31 38.82 8.47
CA LYS A 349 -16.47 39.86 7.86
C LYS A 349 -17.02 40.40 6.53
N ASN A 350 -17.99 39.71 5.93
CA ASN A 350 -18.74 40.17 4.76
C ASN A 350 -20.23 40.22 5.11
N PRO A 351 -20.69 41.15 5.96
CA PRO A 351 -22.11 41.46 6.00
C PRO A 351 -22.46 42.00 4.61
N LYS A 352 -23.35 41.29 3.88
CA LYS A 352 -23.83 41.75 2.58
C LYS A 352 -24.31 43.20 2.70
N ARG A 353 -23.89 44.01 1.72
CA ARG A 353 -24.45 45.32 1.37
C ARG A 353 -25.97 45.33 1.41
#